data_AF-A0A7X9KKI8-F1
#
_entry.id   AF-A0A7X9KKI8-F1
#
_cell.length_a   1.000
_cell.length_b   1.000
_cell.length_c   1.000
_cell.angle_alpha   90.00
_cell.angle_beta   90.00
_cell.angle_gamma   90.00
#
_symmetry.space_group_name_H-M   'P 1'
#
loop_
_entity.id
_entity.type
_entity.pdbx_description
1 polymer ?
#
loop_
_entity_poly.entity_id
_entity_poly.type
_entity_poly.pdbx_seq_one_letter_code
_entity_poly.pdbx_strand_id
1 'polypeptide(L)'
;MTSSPSISPEITPTTLVLLDPTSPDGESALTLLSDDDQHITLLVLLSGPASRALRDFARAENIDMSTAGWRYLEEVVSRLDHAAGHLLAMTACGPSAAAELADVAATDTVRRVLLPSSVDRLEPGLAGLLTRCVSAPVLTASALSPAA
;
A
#
# COMPACT_ATOMS: atom_id res chain seq x y z
N MET A 1 8.72 45.38 -16.54
CA MET A 1 7.94 44.14 -16.76
C MET A 1 8.76 42.99 -16.20
N THR A 2 8.51 42.59 -14.95
CA THR A 2 9.17 41.46 -14.31
C THR A 2 8.13 40.36 -14.19
N SER A 3 8.20 39.37 -15.07
CA SER A 3 7.37 38.18 -14.98
C SER A 3 7.87 37.33 -13.81
N SER A 4 7.06 37.21 -12.77
CA SER A 4 7.28 36.21 -11.72
C SER A 4 7.15 34.81 -12.32
N PRO A 5 8.04 33.86 -12.01
CA PRO A 5 7.80 32.47 -12.37
C PRO A 5 6.63 31.97 -11.53
N SER A 6 5.52 31.60 -12.19
CA SER A 6 4.48 30.77 -11.57
C SER A 6 5.09 29.40 -11.31
N ILE A 7 5.55 29.16 -10.08
CA ILE A 7 5.83 27.81 -9.61
C ILE A 7 4.47 27.17 -9.40
N SER A 8 3.96 26.50 -10.43
CA SER A 8 2.92 25.49 -10.22
C SER A 8 3.54 24.46 -9.27
N PRO A 9 2.90 24.10 -8.14
CA PRO A 9 3.39 22.99 -7.34
C PRO A 9 3.42 21.77 -8.27
N GLU A 10 4.61 21.25 -8.52
CA GLU A 10 4.76 20.02 -9.28
C GLU A 10 4.14 18.92 -8.41
N ILE A 11 2.94 18.48 -8.75
CA ILE A 11 2.25 17.43 -8.00
C ILE A 11 3.01 16.14 -8.30
N THR A 12 3.93 15.76 -7.42
CA THR A 12 4.65 14.48 -7.52
C THR A 12 3.65 13.35 -7.34
N PRO A 13 3.40 12.53 -8.38
CA PRO A 13 2.43 11.45 -8.28
C PRO A 13 2.84 10.42 -7.23
N THR A 14 1.88 9.91 -6.46
CA THR A 14 2.13 8.88 -5.44
C THR A 14 1.99 7.47 -6.00
N THR A 15 2.84 6.56 -5.54
CA THR A 15 2.68 5.12 -5.73
C THR A 15 2.03 4.53 -4.50
N LEU A 16 0.82 3.97 -4.66
CA LEU A 16 0.09 3.33 -3.58
C LEU A 16 0.52 1.87 -3.46
N VAL A 17 0.83 1.41 -2.26
CA VAL A 17 1.30 0.04 -2.01
C VAL A 17 0.43 -0.58 -0.94
N LEU A 18 -0.28 -1.65 -1.29
CA LEU A 18 -0.97 -2.47 -0.30
C LEU A 18 0.02 -3.44 0.33
N LEU A 19 -0.02 -3.55 1.65
CA LEU A 19 0.70 -4.55 2.42
C LEU A 19 -0.28 -5.48 3.13
N ASP A 20 0.07 -6.75 3.19
CA ASP A 20 -0.72 -7.78 3.84
C ASP A 20 0.07 -8.47 4.96
N PRO A 21 -0.11 -8.06 6.22
CA PRO A 21 0.62 -8.63 7.35
C PRO A 21 0.25 -10.09 7.64
N THR A 22 -0.73 -10.68 6.95
CA THR A 22 -1.20 -12.06 7.18
C THR A 22 -0.49 -13.11 6.35
N SER A 23 0.34 -12.69 5.39
CA SER A 23 0.93 -13.59 4.41
C SER A 23 2.45 -13.42 4.32
N PRO A 24 3.21 -14.51 4.16
CA PRO A 24 4.67 -14.43 4.03
C PRO A 24 5.14 -13.66 2.78
N ASP A 25 4.29 -13.57 1.76
CA ASP A 25 4.47 -12.77 0.54
C ASP A 25 3.67 -11.45 0.59
N GLY A 26 3.20 -11.04 1.77
CA GLY A 26 2.36 -9.86 1.94
C GLY A 26 3.05 -8.52 1.75
N GLU A 27 4.38 -8.53 1.70
CA GLU A 27 5.23 -7.38 1.36
C GLU A 27 5.78 -7.44 -0.07
N SER A 28 5.38 -8.45 -0.86
CA SER A 28 5.95 -8.66 -2.20
C SER A 28 5.70 -7.49 -3.16
N ALA A 29 4.70 -6.63 -2.89
CA ALA A 29 4.46 -5.41 -3.65
C ALA A 29 5.67 -4.44 -3.62
N LEU A 30 6.46 -4.47 -2.53
CA LEU A 30 7.64 -3.63 -2.39
C LEU A 30 8.72 -3.95 -3.43
N THR A 31 8.75 -5.16 -3.99
CA THR A 31 9.73 -5.54 -5.03
C THR A 31 9.42 -4.92 -6.40
N LEU A 32 8.24 -4.31 -6.56
CA LEU A 32 7.84 -3.62 -7.80
C LEU A 32 8.19 -2.12 -7.77
N LEU A 33 8.65 -1.63 -6.63
CA LEU A 33 9.14 -0.26 -6.50
C LEU A 33 10.39 -0.06 -7.36
N SER A 34 10.53 1.14 -7.91
CA SER A 34 11.70 1.57 -8.67
C SER A 34 12.14 2.96 -8.20
N ASP A 35 13.33 3.38 -8.63
CA ASP A 35 13.90 4.69 -8.29
C ASP A 35 13.01 5.87 -8.78
N ASP A 36 12.05 5.61 -9.67
CA ASP A 36 11.11 6.62 -10.13
C ASP A 36 9.94 6.86 -9.13
N ASP A 37 9.77 6.01 -8.11
CA ASP A 37 8.74 6.17 -7.07
C ASP A 37 9.21 7.15 -6.00
N GLN A 38 9.13 8.43 -6.33
CA GLN A 38 9.58 9.51 -5.45
C GLN A 38 8.66 9.76 -4.26
N HIS A 39 7.36 9.47 -4.41
CA HIS A 39 6.36 9.54 -3.34
C HIS A 39 5.62 8.21 -3.25
N ILE A 40 5.64 7.58 -2.07
CA ILE A 40 5.06 6.27 -1.82
C ILE A 40 4.11 6.35 -0.63
N THR A 41 2.92 5.79 -0.78
CA THR A 41 1.99 5.55 0.34
C THR A 41 1.89 4.06 0.60
N LEU A 42 2.38 3.61 1.75
CA LEU A 42 2.17 2.26 2.26
C LEU A 42 0.82 2.19 2.98
N LEU A 43 0.00 1.20 2.60
CA LEU A 43 -1.34 1.01 3.13
C LEU A 43 -1.46 -0.37 3.77
N VAL A 44 -1.97 -0.40 4.99
CA VAL A 44 -2.34 -1.64 5.70
C VAL A 44 -3.80 -1.57 6.12
N LEU A 45 -4.52 -2.67 5.93
CA LEU A 45 -5.95 -2.75 6.25
C LEU A 45 -6.17 -3.33 7.65
N LEU A 46 -6.93 -2.60 8.45
CA LEU A 46 -7.31 -2.99 9.81
C LEU A 46 -8.60 -3.83 9.86
N SER A 47 -9.24 -4.02 8.71
CA SER A 47 -10.48 -4.78 8.54
C SER A 47 -10.34 -5.85 7.44
N GLY A 48 -11.38 -6.69 7.31
CA GLY A 48 -11.42 -7.73 6.28
C GLY A 48 -10.46 -8.90 6.53
N PRO A 49 -10.31 -9.81 5.55
CA PRO A 49 -9.48 -11.01 5.66
C PRO A 49 -8.00 -10.72 5.94
N ALA A 50 -7.46 -9.65 5.34
CA ALA A 50 -6.06 -9.22 5.46
C ALA A 50 -5.70 -8.60 6.84
N SER A 51 -6.66 -8.50 7.77
CA SER A 51 -6.41 -7.99 9.13
C SER A 51 -6.19 -9.10 10.17
N ARG A 52 -6.27 -10.38 9.80
CA ARG A 52 -6.29 -11.49 10.76
C ARG A 52 -5.02 -11.58 11.60
N ALA A 53 -3.83 -11.51 10.99
CA ALA A 53 -2.57 -11.55 11.73
C ALA A 53 -2.38 -10.32 12.64
N LEU A 54 -2.80 -9.13 12.20
CA LEU A 54 -2.83 -7.94 13.06
C LEU A 54 -3.74 -8.15 14.27
N ARG A 55 -4.88 -8.81 14.09
CA ARG A 55 -5.81 -9.12 15.18
C ARG A 55 -5.22 -10.12 16.17
N ASP A 56 -4.54 -11.14 15.68
CA ASP A 56 -3.90 -12.14 16.52
C ASP A 56 -2.73 -11.50 17.30
N PHE A 57 -1.92 -10.66 16.65
CA PHE A 57 -0.87 -9.86 17.29
C PHE A 57 -1.42 -8.88 18.32
N ALA A 58 -2.45 -8.09 17.96
CA ALA A 58 -3.09 -7.13 18.86
C ALA A 58 -3.61 -7.80 20.14
N ARG A 59 -4.18 -9.00 20.01
CA ARG A 59 -4.63 -9.82 21.16
C ARG A 59 -3.47 -10.32 22.00
N ALA A 60 -2.40 -10.81 21.38
CA ALA A 60 -1.23 -11.33 22.09
C ALA A 60 -0.51 -10.23 22.89
N GLU A 61 -0.39 -9.04 22.30
CA GLU A 61 0.29 -7.88 22.87
C GLU A 61 -0.63 -7.02 23.76
N ASN A 62 -1.92 -7.34 23.83
CA ASN A 62 -2.94 -6.57 24.53
C ASN A 62 -2.97 -5.08 24.10
N ILE A 63 -2.97 -4.84 22.79
CA ILE A 63 -3.07 -3.53 22.15
C ILE A 63 -4.28 -3.48 21.22
N ASP A 64 -4.66 -2.28 20.77
CA ASP A 64 -5.70 -2.12 19.75
C ASP A 64 -5.16 -2.41 18.32
N MET A 65 -6.09 -2.60 17.39
CA MET A 65 -5.79 -2.90 15.97
C MET A 65 -5.01 -1.79 15.27
N SER A 66 -5.30 -0.53 15.59
CA SER A 66 -4.62 0.61 14.98
C SER A 66 -3.16 0.64 15.42
N THR A 67 -2.89 0.46 16.72
CA THR A 67 -1.54 0.34 17.26
C THR A 67 -0.78 -0.84 16.64
N ALA A 68 -1.44 -2.01 16.47
CA ALA A 68 -0.83 -3.15 15.79
C ALA A 68 -0.46 -2.84 14.33
N GLY A 69 -1.36 -2.19 13.58
CA GLY A 69 -1.11 -1.78 12.20
C GLY A 69 0.02 -0.77 12.08
N TRP A 70 0.07 0.22 12.98
CA TRP A 70 1.15 1.21 13.01
C TRP A 70 2.50 0.59 13.33
N ARG A 71 2.59 -0.31 14.32
CA ARG A 71 3.85 -1.02 14.62
C ARG A 71 4.36 -1.81 13.43
N TYR A 72 3.47 -2.52 12.74
CA TYR A 72 3.83 -3.24 11.52
C TYR A 72 4.35 -2.29 10.43
N LEU A 73 3.68 -1.16 10.20
CA LEU A 73 4.13 -0.15 9.25
C LEU A 73 5.48 0.47 9.63
N GLU A 74 5.70 0.79 10.91
CA GLU A 74 6.99 1.30 11.41
C GLU A 74 8.12 0.30 11.13
N GLU A 75 7.89 -0.99 11.36
CA GLU A 75 8.86 -2.04 11.04
C GLU A 75 9.16 -2.09 9.54
N VAL A 76 8.14 -2.03 8.67
CA VAL A 76 8.33 -2.01 7.21
C VAL A 76 9.09 -0.76 6.77
N VAL A 77 8.69 0.41 7.25
CA VAL A 77 9.33 1.70 6.97
C VAL A 77 10.81 1.67 7.35
N SER A 78 11.14 1.15 8.53
CA SER A 78 12.52 1.05 9.01
C SER A 78 13.42 0.18 8.11
N ARG A 79 12.83 -0.76 7.36
CA ARG A 79 13.56 -1.60 6.38
C ARG A 79 13.73 -0.92 5.02
N LEU A 80 12.88 0.06 4.70
CA LEU A 80 12.86 0.75 3.40
C LEU A 80 13.77 1.98 3.32
N ASP A 81 14.59 2.20 4.35
CA ASP A 81 15.37 3.41 4.72
C ASP A 81 16.26 4.06 3.62
N HIS A 82 16.25 3.58 2.37
CA HIS A 82 17.07 4.10 1.27
C HIS A 82 16.37 4.22 -0.11
N ALA A 83 15.08 3.86 -0.26
CA ALA A 83 14.48 3.68 -1.60
C ALA A 83 13.53 4.79 -2.10
N ALA A 84 13.10 5.75 -1.26
CA ALA A 84 12.07 6.73 -1.65
C ALA A 84 12.32 8.12 -1.10
N GLY A 85 12.11 9.16 -1.92
CA GLY A 85 12.23 10.56 -1.51
C GLY A 85 11.23 10.98 -0.44
N HIS A 86 10.00 10.43 -0.50
CA HIS A 86 8.92 10.66 0.46
C HIS A 86 8.09 9.39 0.69
N LEU A 87 8.05 8.93 1.93
CA LEU A 87 7.28 7.76 2.36
C LEU A 87 6.18 8.17 3.34
N LEU A 88 4.94 7.84 3.02
CA LEU A 88 3.78 7.97 3.87
C LEU A 88 3.33 6.56 4.30
N ALA A 89 3.04 6.38 5.57
CA ALA A 89 2.44 5.15 6.10
C ALA A 89 1.01 5.44 6.52
N MET A 90 0.08 4.58 6.14
CA MET A 90 -1.35 4.73 6.41
C MET A 90 -1.97 3.40 6.81
N THR A 91 -2.84 3.47 7.81
CA THR A 91 -3.79 2.40 8.11
C THR A 91 -5.16 2.78 7.60
N ALA A 92 -5.85 1.84 6.94
CA ALA A 92 -7.20 2.02 6.43
C ALA A 92 -8.17 0.99 7.04
N CYS A 93 -9.45 1.34 7.11
CA CYS A 93 -10.47 0.50 7.73
C CYS A 93 -11.76 0.61 6.95
N GLY A 94 -11.97 -0.35 6.05
CA GLY A 94 -13.06 -0.35 5.10
C GLY A 94 -13.82 -1.66 4.97
N PRO A 95 -14.85 -1.69 4.10
CA PRO A 95 -15.55 -2.91 3.75
C PRO A 95 -14.69 -3.87 2.91
N SER A 96 -13.70 -3.35 2.16
CA SER A 96 -12.76 -4.13 1.36
C SER A 96 -11.49 -3.34 1.04
N ALA A 97 -10.42 -4.06 0.69
CA ALA A 97 -9.18 -3.45 0.21
C ALA A 97 -9.38 -2.60 -1.06
N ALA A 98 -10.27 -3.03 -1.96
CA ALA A 98 -10.56 -2.30 -3.19
C ALA A 98 -11.22 -0.93 -2.92
N ALA A 99 -12.12 -0.84 -1.94
CA ALA A 99 -12.78 0.42 -1.59
C ALA A 99 -11.77 1.42 -1.01
N GLU A 100 -10.97 0.99 -0.03
CA GLU A 100 -9.99 1.86 0.63
C GLU A 100 -8.90 2.35 -0.34
N LEU A 101 -8.40 1.47 -1.22
CA LEU A 101 -7.43 1.86 -2.24
C LEU A 101 -8.02 2.82 -3.27
N ALA A 102 -9.29 2.64 -3.66
CA ALA A 102 -9.96 3.55 -4.58
C ALA A 102 -10.20 4.93 -3.95
N ASP A 103 -10.56 4.97 -2.67
CA ASP A 103 -10.76 6.21 -1.92
C ASP A 103 -9.45 6.98 -1.77
N VAL A 104 -8.35 6.32 -1.37
CA VAL A 104 -7.02 6.96 -1.32
C VAL A 104 -6.61 7.43 -2.72
N ALA A 105 -6.84 6.62 -3.75
CA ALA A 105 -6.51 6.99 -5.12
C ALA A 105 -7.35 8.15 -5.69
N ALA A 106 -8.51 8.45 -5.09
CA ALA A 106 -9.32 9.61 -5.43
C ALA A 106 -8.81 10.90 -4.77
N THR A 107 -8.04 10.79 -3.68
CA THR A 107 -7.49 11.95 -2.95
C THR A 107 -6.16 12.45 -3.49
N ASP A 108 -5.35 11.54 -4.06
CA ASP A 108 -4.01 11.85 -4.55
C ASP A 108 -3.90 11.65 -6.08
N THR A 109 -2.93 12.32 -6.70
CA THR A 109 -2.54 11.98 -8.07
C THR A 109 -1.73 10.69 -8.03
N VAL A 110 -2.37 9.56 -8.36
CA VAL A 110 -1.73 8.24 -8.30
C VAL A 110 -0.99 7.90 -9.59
N ARG A 111 0.27 7.50 -9.48
CA ARG A 111 1.07 6.94 -10.58
C ARG A 111 0.70 5.50 -10.88
N ARG A 112 0.59 4.69 -9.82
CA ARG A 112 0.30 3.25 -9.89
C ARG A 112 -0.14 2.73 -8.53
N VAL A 113 -0.86 1.63 -8.56
CA VAL A 113 -1.26 0.84 -7.38
C VAL A 113 -0.52 -0.50 -7.43
N LEU A 114 0.21 -0.81 -6.37
CA LEU A 114 0.97 -2.04 -6.22
C LEU A 114 0.29 -2.95 -5.20
N LEU A 115 0.07 -4.20 -5.59
CA LEU A 115 -0.63 -5.20 -4.79
C LEU A 115 0.31 -6.38 -4.48
N PRO A 116 0.25 -6.94 -3.26
CA PRO A 116 1.05 -8.10 -2.90
C PRO A 116 0.48 -9.36 -3.58
N SER A 117 1.30 -10.38 -3.79
CA SER A 117 0.86 -11.63 -4.43
C SER A 117 -0.15 -12.41 -3.59
N SER A 118 -0.23 -12.12 -2.29
CA SER A 118 -1.23 -12.69 -1.39
C SER A 118 -2.66 -12.23 -1.68
N VAL A 119 -2.82 -11.08 -2.35
CA VAL A 119 -4.14 -10.47 -2.57
C VAL A 119 -5.05 -11.37 -3.40
N ASP A 120 -4.51 -12.11 -4.37
CA ASP A 120 -5.30 -12.99 -5.22
C ASP A 120 -5.91 -14.17 -4.44
N ARG A 121 -5.30 -14.53 -3.30
CA ARG A 121 -5.82 -15.57 -2.39
C ARG A 121 -6.82 -15.01 -1.38
N LEU A 122 -6.62 -13.78 -0.91
CA LEU A 122 -7.44 -13.17 0.14
C LEU A 122 -8.68 -12.45 -0.41
N GLU A 123 -8.53 -11.72 -1.52
CA GLU A 123 -9.58 -10.99 -2.20
C GLU A 123 -9.53 -11.24 -3.72
N PRO A 124 -9.96 -12.44 -4.18
CA PRO A 124 -9.95 -12.79 -5.59
C PRO A 124 -10.68 -11.75 -6.45
N GLY A 125 -10.01 -11.26 -7.50
CA GLY A 125 -10.58 -10.26 -8.42
C GLY A 125 -10.43 -8.80 -8.00
N LEU A 126 -9.78 -8.53 -6.86
CA LEU A 126 -9.49 -7.17 -6.39
C LEU A 126 -8.75 -6.33 -7.42
N ALA A 127 -7.69 -6.86 -8.05
CA ALA A 127 -6.94 -6.13 -9.06
C ALA A 127 -7.83 -5.70 -10.23
N GLY A 128 -8.71 -6.61 -10.68
CA GLY A 128 -9.68 -6.32 -11.73
C GLY A 128 -10.74 -5.29 -11.32
N LEU A 129 -11.16 -5.28 -10.06
CA LEU A 129 -12.05 -4.25 -9.50
C LEU A 129 -11.36 -2.88 -9.50
N LEU A 130 -10.14 -2.79 -8.98
CA LEU A 130 -9.38 -1.55 -8.90
C LEU A 130 -9.10 -0.92 -10.26
N THR A 131 -8.76 -1.73 -11.27
CA THR A 131 -8.57 -1.23 -12.64
C THR A 131 -9.82 -0.56 -13.23
N ARG A 132 -11.02 -0.85 -12.69
CA ARG A 132 -12.27 -0.16 -13.08
C ARG A 132 -12.56 1.09 -12.26
N CYS A 133 -11.97 1.22 -11.08
CA CYS A 133 -12.23 2.29 -10.13
C CYS A 133 -11.13 3.37 -10.14
N VAL A 134 -9.92 3.01 -10.55
CA VAL A 134 -8.73 3.87 -10.49
C VAL A 134 -8.17 4.02 -11.90
N SER A 135 -7.82 5.26 -12.30
CA SER A 135 -7.27 5.54 -13.63
C SER A 135 -5.79 5.15 -13.78
N ALA A 136 -5.10 4.94 -12.65
CA ALA A 136 -3.71 4.51 -12.61
C ALA A 136 -3.58 2.99 -12.85
N PRO A 137 -2.46 2.53 -13.44
CA PRO A 137 -2.18 1.11 -13.59
C PRO A 137 -2.13 0.39 -12.23
N VAL A 138 -2.76 -0.78 -12.17
CA VAL A 138 -2.76 -1.70 -11.03
C VAL A 138 -1.84 -2.87 -11.36
N LEU A 139 -0.83 -3.10 -10.53
CA LEU A 139 0.19 -4.14 -10.72
C LEU A 139 0.20 -5.07 -9.51
N THR A 140 0.07 -6.36 -9.74
CA THR A 140 0.22 -7.38 -8.69
C THR A 140 1.61 -7.98 -8.77
N ALA A 141 2.28 -8.06 -7.62
CA ALA A 141 3.56 -8.76 -7.52
C ALA A 141 3.38 -10.24 -7.88
N SER A 142 4.40 -10.81 -8.53
CA SER A 142 4.41 -12.25 -8.79
C SER A 142 4.68 -12.99 -7.48
N ALA A 143 3.94 -14.08 -7.24
CA ALA A 143 4.28 -14.98 -6.16
C ALA A 143 5.70 -15.50 -6.38
N LEU A 144 6.56 -15.36 -5.37
CA LEU A 144 7.84 -16.07 -5.34
C LEU A 144 7.50 -17.56 -5.37
N SER A 145 7.76 -18.25 -6.48
CA SER A 145 7.66 -19.71 -6.51
C SER A 145 8.55 -20.26 -5.39
N PRO A 146 8.05 -21.13 -4.50
CA PRO A 146 8.93 -21.86 -3.62
C PRO A 146 9.91 -22.64 -4.51
N ALA A 147 11.20 -22.46 -4.27
CA ALA A 147 12.23 -23.27 -4.93
C ALA A 147 11.86 -24.75 -4.71
N ALA A 148 11.75 -25.49 -5.83
CA ALA A 148 11.38 -26.90 -5.86
C ALA A 148 12.38 -27.79 -5.12
#